data_AF-A0A444JC40-F1
#
_entry.id   AF-A0A444JC40-F1
#
_cell.length_a   1.000
_cell.length_b   1.000
_cell.length_c   1.000
_cell.angle_alpha   90.00
_cell.angle_beta   90.00
_cell.angle_gamma   90.00
#
_symmetry.space_group_name_H-M   'P 1'
#
loop_
_entity.id
_entity.type
_entity.pdbx_description
1 polymer ?
#
loop_
_entity_poly.entity_id
_entity_poly.type
_entity_poly.pdbx_seq_one_letter_code
_entity_poly.pdbx_strand_id
1 'polypeptide(L)'
;QVAIIGHLQWKSKLSDFFYGVDKLDVSQVPDHAGCDFGKWLYTTGLQEFSGYSEMKTVESLHKTFHEKIKHLVLMPEEKRKSPEGKQALQNFKTDCDTFVNLLETVQAKAERESI
;
A
#
# COMPACT_ATOMS: atom_id res chain seq x y z
N GLN A 1 2.72 9.72 -9.42
CA GLN A 1 2.27 8.50 -10.12
C GLN A 1 2.99 7.20 -9.70
N VAL A 2 4.30 7.20 -9.44
CA VAL A 2 5.06 5.99 -9.02
C VAL A 2 4.43 5.25 -7.83
N ALA A 3 3.95 5.99 -6.82
CA ALA A 3 3.27 5.42 -5.66
C ALA A 3 2.01 4.63 -6.05
N ILE A 4 1.11 5.23 -6.85
CA ILE A 4 -0.15 4.61 -7.28
C ILE A 4 0.12 3.33 -8.07
N ILE A 5 1.07 3.37 -9.01
CA ILE A 5 1.44 2.21 -9.83
C ILE A 5 1.95 1.06 -8.94
N GLY A 6 2.84 1.36 -7.98
CA GLY A 6 3.35 0.36 -7.05
C GLY A 6 2.24 -0.31 -6.23
N HIS A 7 1.25 0.45 -5.77
CA HIS A 7 0.12 -0.10 -5.01
C HIS A 7 -0.78 -1.00 -5.86
N LEU A 8 -1.09 -0.59 -7.09
CA LEU A 8 -1.87 -1.40 -8.03
C LEU A 8 -1.15 -2.71 -8.39
N GLN A 9 0.17 -2.66 -8.56
CA GLN A 9 0.99 -3.86 -8.79
C GLN A 9 0.92 -4.83 -7.61
N TRP A 10 1.06 -4.35 -6.37
CA TRP A 10 0.92 -5.20 -5.18
C TRP A 10 -0.48 -5.77 -5.01
N LYS A 11 -1.53 -5.02 -5.35
CA LYS A 11 -2.93 -5.48 -5.38
C LYS A 11 -3.11 -6.68 -6.32
N SER A 12 -2.53 -6.61 -7.52
CA SER A 12 -2.54 -7.72 -8.47
C SER A 12 -1.72 -8.90 -7.95
N LYS A 13 -0.46 -8.66 -7.58
CA LYS A 13 0.50 -9.70 -7.18
C LYS A 13 0.00 -10.54 -5.99
N LEU A 14 -0.59 -9.89 -4.98
CA LEU A 14 -1.20 -10.61 -3.86
C LEU A 14 -2.45 -11.39 -4.26
N SER A 15 -3.23 -10.91 -5.22
CA SER A 15 -4.37 -11.67 -5.75
C SER A 15 -3.88 -12.94 -6.45
N ASP A 16 -2.90 -12.80 -7.34
CA ASP A 16 -2.32 -13.93 -8.08
C ASP A 16 -1.71 -14.97 -7.15
N PHE A 17 -1.01 -14.52 -6.10
CA PHE A 17 -0.49 -15.40 -5.05
C PHE A 17 -1.59 -16.14 -4.26
N PHE A 18 -2.68 -15.46 -3.92
CA PHE A 18 -3.80 -16.08 -3.20
C PHE A 18 -4.52 -17.14 -4.03
N TYR A 19 -4.59 -16.96 -5.36
CA TYR A 19 -5.19 -17.92 -6.28
C TYR A 19 -4.21 -18.96 -6.83
N GLY A 20 -2.94 -18.93 -6.40
CA GLY A 20 -1.91 -19.89 -6.83
C GLY A 20 -1.41 -19.69 -8.26
N VAL A 21 -1.65 -18.51 -8.84
CA VAL A 21 -1.15 -18.11 -10.16
C VAL A 21 0.33 -17.74 -10.09
N ASP A 22 0.77 -17.11 -9.00
CA ASP A 22 2.14 -16.69 -8.76
C ASP A 22 2.65 -17.16 -7.38
N LYS A 23 3.97 -17.12 -7.18
CA LYS A 23 4.62 -17.39 -5.90
C LYS A 23 5.24 -16.09 -5.36
N LEU A 24 4.98 -15.84 -4.08
CA LEU A 24 5.57 -14.73 -3.34
C LEU A 24 6.37 -15.26 -2.16
N ASP A 25 7.56 -14.69 -1.97
CA ASP A 25 8.37 -14.87 -0.77
C ASP A 25 8.40 -13.58 0.05
N VAL A 26 8.44 -13.70 1.38
CA VAL A 26 8.44 -12.55 2.28
C VAL A 26 9.69 -11.67 2.10
N SER A 27 10.82 -12.23 1.66
CA SER A 27 12.04 -11.48 1.33
C SER A 27 11.86 -10.52 0.15
N GLN A 28 10.84 -10.72 -0.67
CA GLN A 28 10.48 -9.82 -1.77
C GLN A 28 9.60 -8.65 -1.31
N VAL A 29 9.22 -8.60 -0.02
CA VAL A 29 8.44 -7.50 0.56
C VAL A 29 9.41 -6.51 1.21
N PRO A 30 9.68 -5.36 0.58
CA PRO A 30 10.61 -4.38 1.13
C PRO A 30 10.09 -3.80 2.45
N ASP A 31 10.97 -3.15 3.20
CA ASP A 31 10.52 -2.33 4.33
C ASP A 31 9.80 -1.07 3.86
N HIS A 32 8.82 -0.61 4.63
CA HIS A 32 8.05 0.60 4.33
C HIS A 32 8.93 1.85 4.18
N ALA A 33 10.00 2.01 4.96
CA ALA A 33 10.92 3.14 4.78
C ALA A 33 11.94 2.89 3.65
N GLY A 34 12.15 1.63 3.27
CA GLY A 34 13.14 1.22 2.27
C GLY A 34 12.64 1.18 0.82
N CYS A 35 11.32 1.23 0.59
CA CYS A 35 10.75 1.29 -0.76
C CYS A 35 10.90 2.70 -1.36
N ASP A 36 10.82 2.84 -2.69
CA ASP A 36 11.05 4.14 -3.36
C ASP A 36 10.07 5.22 -2.90
N PHE A 37 8.80 4.85 -2.67
CA PHE A 37 7.82 5.75 -2.09
C PHE A 37 8.15 6.11 -0.65
N GLY A 38 8.55 5.14 0.17
CA GLY A 38 8.95 5.35 1.56
C GLY A 38 10.13 6.29 1.68
N LYS A 39 11.18 6.06 0.89
CA LYS A 39 12.35 6.95 0.82
C LYS A 39 11.90 8.39 0.55
N TRP A 40 11.12 8.61 -0.50
CA TRP A 40 10.61 9.94 -0.82
C TRP A 40 9.73 10.52 0.29
N LEU A 41 8.82 9.72 0.86
CA LEU A 41 7.88 10.14 1.89
C LEU A 41 8.63 10.66 3.12
N TYR A 42 9.63 9.91 3.60
CA TYR A 42 10.38 10.25 4.79
C TYR A 42 11.46 11.31 4.56
N THR A 43 12.00 11.46 3.34
CA THR A 43 13.01 12.51 3.06
C THR A 43 12.40 13.86 2.70
N THR A 44 11.24 13.86 2.04
CA THR A 44 10.69 15.07 1.41
C THR A 44 9.19 15.19 1.61
N GLY A 45 8.43 14.14 1.31
CA GLY A 45 6.96 14.20 1.25
C GLY A 45 6.30 14.68 2.54
N LEU A 46 6.71 14.17 3.71
CA LEU A 46 6.12 14.59 4.98
C LEU A 46 6.41 16.05 5.35
N GLN A 47 7.55 16.58 4.91
CA GLN A 47 7.90 17.98 5.15
C GLN A 47 7.17 18.90 4.16
N GLU A 48 7.22 18.59 2.87
CA GLU A 48 6.62 19.40 1.80
C GLU A 48 5.10 19.49 1.95
N PHE A 49 4.46 18.39 2.36
CA PHE A 49 3.02 18.31 2.51
C PHE A 49 2.54 18.36 3.97
N SER A 50 3.35 18.93 4.88
CA SER A 50 3.05 18.94 6.33
C SER A 50 1.74 19.67 6.68
N GLY A 51 1.25 20.56 5.81
CA GLY A 51 -0.01 21.28 5.96
C GLY A 51 -1.26 20.43 5.69
N TYR A 52 -1.12 19.26 5.05
CA TYR A 52 -2.24 18.39 4.71
C TYR A 52 -2.38 17.26 5.72
N SER A 53 -3.49 17.26 6.48
CA SER A 53 -3.75 16.24 7.49
C SER A 53 -3.83 14.83 6.91
N GLU A 54 -4.23 14.71 5.63
CA GLU A 54 -4.25 13.45 4.89
C GLU A 54 -2.89 12.74 4.84
N MET A 55 -1.77 13.48 4.87
CA MET A 55 -0.43 12.89 4.79
C MET A 55 -0.07 12.02 5.98
N LYS A 56 -0.61 12.33 7.17
CA LYS A 56 -0.45 11.46 8.35
C LYS A 56 -1.16 10.12 8.15
N THR A 57 -2.33 10.14 7.49
CA THR A 57 -3.07 8.93 7.16
C THR A 57 -2.36 8.13 6.07
N VAL A 58 -1.80 8.81 5.05
CA VAL A 58 -0.96 8.20 4.01
C VAL A 58 0.22 7.45 4.63
N GLU A 59 0.95 8.09 5.54
CA GLU A 59 2.09 7.46 6.23
C GLU A 59 1.68 6.22 7.04
N SER A 60 0.62 6.34 7.85
CA SER A 60 0.11 5.24 8.68
C SER A 60 -0.37 4.05 7.84
N LEU A 61 -1.14 4.32 6.77
CA LEU A 61 -1.60 3.28 5.84
C LEU A 61 -0.44 2.62 5.13
N HIS A 62 0.54 3.40 4.66
CA HIS A 62 1.73 2.86 4.00
C HIS A 62 2.49 1.88 4.89
N LYS A 63 2.75 2.23 6.15
CA LYS A 63 3.37 1.30 7.11
C LYS A 63 2.52 0.05 7.30
N THR A 64 1.21 0.21 7.48
CA THR A 64 0.25 -0.89 7.65
C THR A 64 0.23 -1.82 6.44
N PHE A 65 0.42 -1.31 5.22
CA PHE A 65 0.50 -2.15 4.02
C PHE A 65 1.65 -3.12 4.04
N HIS A 66 2.85 -2.64 4.34
CA HIS A 66 4.00 -3.52 4.38
C HIS A 66 3.85 -4.62 5.43
N GLU A 67 3.26 -4.31 6.59
CA GLU A 67 2.93 -5.30 7.63
C GLU A 67 1.87 -6.30 7.14
N LYS A 68 0.79 -5.83 6.51
CA LYS A 68 -0.27 -6.67 5.95
C LYS A 68 0.23 -7.57 4.83
N ILE A 69 1.05 -7.05 3.91
CA ILE A 69 1.63 -7.85 2.81
C ILE A 69 2.46 -8.99 3.40
N LYS A 70 3.32 -8.72 4.39
CA LYS A 70 4.09 -9.77 5.08
C LYS A 70 3.19 -10.83 5.70
N HIS A 71 2.13 -10.41 6.39
CA HIS A 71 1.16 -11.34 6.98
C HIS A 71 0.46 -12.21 5.93
N LEU A 72 0.03 -11.61 4.83
CA LEU A 72 -0.66 -12.29 3.73
C LEU A 72 0.26 -13.27 2.99
N VAL A 73 1.54 -12.91 2.77
CA VAL A 73 2.54 -13.78 2.14
C VAL A 73 2.89 -14.97 3.03
N LEU A 74 3.00 -14.76 4.34
CA LEU A 74 3.27 -15.83 5.32
C LEU A 74 2.04 -16.71 5.63
N MET A 75 0.85 -16.33 5.11
CA MET A 75 -0.37 -17.10 5.32
C MET A 75 -0.28 -18.47 4.65
N PRO A 76 -0.51 -19.59 5.36
CA PRO A 76 -0.53 -20.93 4.77
C PRO A 76 -1.55 -21.03 3.65
N GLU A 77 -1.26 -21.83 2.62
CA GLU A 77 -2.10 -21.95 1.42
C GLU A 77 -3.56 -22.32 1.75
N GLU A 78 -3.77 -23.27 2.65
CA GLU A 78 -5.11 -23.67 3.11
C GLU A 78 -5.90 -22.49 3.68
N LYS A 79 -5.22 -21.63 4.45
CA LYS A 79 -5.82 -20.43 5.05
C LYS A 79 -6.06 -19.33 4.01
N ARG A 80 -5.24 -19.22 2.97
CA ARG A 80 -5.48 -18.26 1.86
C ARG A 80 -6.80 -18.55 1.13
N LYS A 81 -7.17 -19.83 1.00
CA LYS A 81 -8.39 -20.27 0.32
C LYS A 81 -9.65 -20.16 1.19
N SER A 82 -9.49 -20.02 2.51
CA SER A 82 -10.60 -19.93 3.46
C SER A 82 -11.36 -18.60 3.36
N PRO A 83 -12.58 -18.49 3.92
CA PRO A 83 -13.30 -17.23 4.01
C PRO A 83 -12.48 -16.12 4.70
N GLU A 84 -11.73 -16.46 5.74
CA GLU A 84 -10.87 -15.54 6.47
C GLU A 84 -9.72 -15.01 5.59
N GLY A 85 -9.07 -15.89 4.82
CA GLY A 85 -8.02 -15.48 3.88
C GLY A 85 -8.56 -14.55 2.79
N LYS A 86 -9.72 -14.89 2.21
CA LYS A 86 -10.40 -14.05 1.21
C LYS A 86 -10.79 -12.69 1.78
N GLN A 87 -11.30 -12.65 3.01
CA GLN A 87 -11.63 -11.39 3.69
C GLN A 87 -10.38 -10.56 3.96
N ALA A 88 -9.27 -11.19 4.38
CA ALA A 88 -8.01 -10.49 4.60
C ALA A 88 -7.47 -9.86 3.30
N LEU A 89 -7.53 -10.60 2.18
CA LEU A 89 -7.18 -10.09 0.86
C LEU A 89 -8.11 -8.93 0.45
N GLN A 90 -9.41 -9.05 0.68
CA GLN A 90 -10.37 -8.00 0.35
C GLN A 90 -10.14 -6.73 1.19
N ASN A 91 -9.84 -6.86 2.48
CA ASN A 91 -9.52 -5.73 3.34
C ASN A 91 -8.27 -5.01 2.82
N PHE A 92 -7.22 -5.76 2.46
CA PHE A 92 -6.02 -5.18 1.85
C PHE A 92 -6.34 -4.40 0.56
N LYS A 93 -7.22 -4.95 -0.30
CA LYS A 93 -7.67 -4.26 -1.53
C LYS A 93 -8.39 -2.95 -1.22
N THR A 94 -9.31 -2.95 -0.26
CA THR A 94 -10.04 -1.74 0.17
C THR A 94 -9.10 -0.68 0.73
N ASP A 95 -8.11 -1.10 1.52
CA ASP A 95 -7.14 -0.16 2.07
C ASP A 95 -6.29 0.46 0.95
N CYS A 96 -5.88 -0.33 -0.07
CA CYS A 96 -5.17 0.20 -1.25
C CYS A 96 -6.00 1.28 -1.97
N ASP A 97 -7.30 1.06 -2.14
CA ASP A 97 -8.20 2.03 -2.78
C ASP A 97 -8.29 3.32 -1.95
N THR A 98 -8.32 3.19 -0.62
CA THR A 98 -8.31 4.33 0.31
C THR A 98 -7.01 5.14 0.18
N PHE A 99 -5.86 4.46 0.09
CA PHE A 99 -4.56 5.12 -0.03
C PHE A 99 -4.42 5.88 -1.36
N VAL A 100 -4.86 5.30 -2.47
CA VAL A 100 -4.86 5.98 -3.77
C VAL A 100 -5.73 7.24 -3.72
N ASN A 101 -6.96 7.13 -3.17
CA ASN A 101 -7.86 8.28 -3.02
C ASN A 101 -7.26 9.41 -2.17
N LEU A 102 -6.52 9.07 -1.11
CA LEU A 102 -5.83 10.06 -0.28
C LEU A 102 -4.71 10.78 -1.04
N LEU A 103 -3.91 10.04 -1.81
CA LEU A 103 -2.87 10.64 -2.64
C LEU A 103 -3.45 11.59 -3.70
N GLU A 104 -4.52 11.18 -4.37
CA GLU A 104 -5.23 12.02 -5.35
C GLU A 104 -5.83 13.27 -4.69
N THR A 105 -6.35 13.13 -3.47
CA THR A 105 -6.89 14.26 -2.68
C THR A 105 -5.79 15.27 -2.35
N VAL A 106 -4.64 14.82 -1.85
CA VAL A 106 -3.50 15.70 -1.54
C VAL A 106 -2.99 16.38 -2.80
N GLN A 107 -2.85 15.64 -3.90
CA GLN A 107 -2.41 16.20 -5.18
C GLN A 107 -3.36 17.30 -5.67
N ALA A 108 -4.68 17.05 -5.66
CA ALA A 108 -5.67 18.03 -6.10
C ALA A 108 -5.74 19.27 -5.18
N LYS A 109 -5.42 19.15 -3.89
CA LYS A 109 -5.30 20.31 -2.99
C LYS A 109 -4.04 21.13 -3.31
N ALA A 110 -2.90 20.48 -3.45
CA ALA A 110 -1.64 21.15 -3.76
C ALA A 110 -1.67 21.88 -5.11
N GLU A 111 -2.29 21.28 -6.13
CA GLU A 111 -2.48 21.92 -7.45
C GLU A 111 -3.35 23.18 -7.37
N ARG A 112 -4.39 23.19 -6.53
CA ARG A 112 -5.27 24.38 -6.35
C ARG A 112 -4.62 25.51 -5.57
N GLU A 113 -3.71 25.21 -4.65
CA GLU A 113 -2.98 26.21 -3.86
C GLU A 113 -1.77 26.79 -4.61
N SER A 114 -1.36 26.14 -5.70
CA SER A 114 -0.26 26.59 -6.56
C SER A 114 -0.70 27.56 -7.68
N ILE A 115 -2.00 27.91 -7.72
CA ILE A 115 -2.63 28.86 -8.68
C ILE A 115 -3.04 30.11 -7.91
#